data_AF-A0A355YIY0-F1
#
_entry.id   AF-A0A355YIY0-F1
#
_cell.length_a   1.000
_cell.length_b   1.000
_cell.length_c   1.000
_cell.angle_alpha   90.00
_cell.angle_beta   90.00
_cell.angle_gamma   90.00
#
_symmetry.space_group_name_H-M   'P 1'
#
loop_
_entity.id
_entity.type
_entity.pdbx_description
1 polymer ?
#
loop_
_entity_poly.entity_id
_entity_poly.type
_entity_poly.pdbx_seq_one_letter_code
_entity_poly.pdbx_strand_id
1 'polypeptide(L)' 'AQIEHNQIDMVIFLRDPVQPKTHEPDANNVVHLCDVHNIPIATNLATAELLIKSLDRGDMEWREMYK' A
#
# COMPACT_ATOMS: atom_id res chain seq x y z
N ALA A 1 -6.95 -10.86 -3.66
CA ALA A 1 -6.10 -12.06 -3.57
C ALA A 1 -4.86 -11.82 -2.71
N GLN A 2 -3.76 -11.19 -3.18
CA GLN A 2 -2.51 -11.10 -2.37
C GLN A 2 -2.59 -10.14 -1.17
N ILE A 3 -3.26 -8.99 -1.30
CA ILE A 3 -3.53 -8.06 -0.18
C ILE A 3 -4.41 -8.74 0.88
N GLU A 4 -5.46 -9.45 0.43
CA GLU A 4 -6.41 -10.18 1.28
C GLU A 4 -5.78 -11.35 2.05
N HIS A 5 -4.66 -11.88 1.56
CA HIS A 5 -3.90 -12.92 2.23
C HIS A 5 -2.72 -12.38 3.05
N ASN A 6 -2.60 -11.05 3.22
CA ASN A 6 -1.51 -10.39 3.94
C ASN A 6 -0.11 -10.81 3.45
N GLN A 7 0.00 -11.13 2.15
CA GLN A 7 1.25 -11.56 1.51
C GLN A 7 2.09 -10.38 1.01
N ILE A 8 1.68 -9.15 1.35
CA ILE A 8 2.28 -7.91 0.89
C ILE A 8 2.65 -7.05 2.10
N ASP A 9 3.90 -6.60 2.13
CA ASP A 9 4.42 -5.78 3.23
C ASP A 9 4.07 -4.30 3.08
N MET A 10 3.92 -3.83 1.85
CA MET A 10 3.47 -2.47 1.52
C MET A 10 2.99 -2.37 0.07
N VAL A 11 2.13 -1.40 -0.23
CA VAL A 11 1.61 -1.11 -1.58
C VAL A 11 2.08 0.26 -2.06
N ILE A 12 2.68 0.31 -3.26
CA ILE A 12 2.96 1.56 -3.98
C ILE A 12 1.94 1.68 -5.12
N PHE A 13 0.99 2.58 -4.99
CA PHE A 13 -0.13 2.76 -5.92
C PHE A 13 -0.11 4.16 -6.55
N LEU A 14 0.81 4.39 -7.49
CA LEU A 14 0.96 5.65 -8.20
C LEU A 14 0.01 5.67 -9.41
N ARG A 15 -1.03 6.49 -9.34
CA ARG A 15 -2.05 6.67 -10.38
C ARG A 15 -2.25 8.14 -10.72
N ASP A 16 -2.94 8.41 -11.82
CA ASP A 16 -3.43 9.76 -12.12
C ASP A 16 -4.59 10.10 -11.16
N PRO A 17 -4.49 11.16 -10.34
CA PRO A 17 -5.57 11.52 -9.42
C PRO A 17 -6.75 12.22 -10.12
N VAL A 18 -6.54 12.75 -11.33
CA VAL A 18 -7.49 13.60 -12.06
C VAL A 18 -8.19 12.84 -13.18
N GLN A 19 -7.48 11.95 -13.87
CA GLN A 19 -8.00 11.21 -15.02
C GLN A 19 -7.81 9.70 -14.88
N PRO A 20 -8.60 9.03 -14.00
CA PRO A 20 -8.55 7.59 -13.87
C PRO A 20 -9.01 6.91 -15.16
N LYS A 21 -8.26 5.90 -15.60
CA LYS A 21 -8.62 5.12 -16.81
C LYS A 21 -9.66 4.06 -16.47
N THR A 22 -10.52 3.71 -17.42
CA THR A 22 -11.62 2.73 -17.22
C THR A 22 -11.15 1.33 -16.79
N HIS A 23 -9.89 0.97 -17.03
CA HIS A 23 -9.30 -0.31 -16.63
C HIS A 23 -8.46 -0.22 -15.35
N GLU A 24 -8.37 0.96 -14.73
CA GLU A 24 -7.67 1.09 -13.46
C GLU A 24 -8.50 0.43 -12.35
N PRO A 25 -7.85 -0.28 -11.42
CA PRO A 25 -8.55 -0.82 -10.25
C PRO A 25 -9.16 0.32 -9.43
N ASP A 26 -10.33 0.05 -8.83
CA ASP A 26 -11.00 1.03 -7.97
C ASP A 26 -10.08 1.42 -6.80
N ALA A 27 -9.62 2.68 -6.83
CA ALA A 27 -8.71 3.22 -5.83
C ALA A 27 -9.28 3.14 -4.41
N ASN A 28 -10.59 3.30 -4.25
CA ASN A 28 -11.24 3.19 -2.95
C ASN A 28 -11.21 1.74 -2.44
N ASN A 29 -11.41 0.77 -3.33
CA ASN A 29 -11.31 -0.64 -2.97
C ASN A 29 -9.88 -1.03 -2.57
N VAL A 30 -8.86 -0.54 -3.29
CA VAL A 30 -7.45 -0.80 -2.95
C VAL A 30 -7.10 -0.21 -1.58
N VAL A 31 -7.49 1.05 -1.32
CA VAL A 31 -7.26 1.69 -0.01
C VAL A 31 -8.02 0.96 1.09
N HIS A 32 -9.29 0.61 0.87
CA HIS A 32 -10.11 -0.11 1.83
C HIS A 32 -9.48 -1.47 2.22
N LEU A 33 -9.01 -2.25 1.25
CA LEU A 33 -8.32 -3.51 1.52
C LEU A 33 -7.01 -3.27 2.30
N CYS A 34 -6.26 -2.21 1.99
CA CYS A 34 -5.06 -1.89 2.74
C CYS A 34 -5.37 -1.54 4.21
N ASP A 35 -6.45 -0.78 4.46
CA ASP A 35 -6.89 -0.45 5.81
C ASP A 35 -7.32 -1.69 6.60
N VAL A 36 -8.11 -2.59 5.98
CA VAL A 36 -8.58 -3.84 6.62
C VAL A 36 -7.42 -4.74 7.06
N HIS A 37 -6.34 -4.78 6.29
CA HIS A 37 -5.18 -5.64 6.55
C HIS A 37 -3.99 -4.88 7.18
N ASN A 38 -4.19 -3.62 7.59
CA ASN A 38 -3.15 -2.73 8.10
C ASN A 38 -1.91 -2.63 7.18
N ILE A 39 -2.07 -2.79 5.87
CA ILE A 39 -0.99 -2.75 4.88
C ILE A 39 -0.65 -1.28 4.57
N PRO A 40 0.58 -0.82 4.80
CA PRO A 40 1.01 0.53 4.42
C PRO A 40 0.84 0.76 2.92
N ILE A 41 0.22 1.88 2.54
CA ILE A 41 -0.01 2.27 1.15
C ILE A 41 0.53 3.67 0.86
N ALA A 42 1.21 3.82 -0.28
CA ALA A 42 1.58 5.11 -0.84
C ALA A 42 0.83 5.39 -2.14
N THR A 43 0.17 6.55 -2.22
CA THR A 43 -0.55 7.01 -3.42
C THR A 43 0.18 8.14 -4.17
N ASN A 44 1.35 8.55 -3.67
CA ASN A 44 2.21 9.56 -4.27
C ASN A 44 3.69 9.24 -3.99
N LEU A 45 4.59 9.93 -4.70
CA LEU A 45 6.03 9.70 -4.60
C LEU A 45 6.62 10.04 -3.22
N ALA A 46 6.15 11.11 -2.58
CA ALA A 46 6.67 11.52 -1.26
C ALA A 46 6.38 10.45 -0.20
N THR A 47 5.16 9.89 -0.19
CA THR A 47 4.82 8.77 0.69
C THR A 47 5.58 7.51 0.31
N ALA A 48 5.76 7.22 -0.98
CA ALA A 48 6.51 6.05 -1.43
C ALA A 48 7.97 6.08 -0.95
N GLU A 49 8.63 7.24 -1.06
CA GLU A 49 10.00 7.43 -0.59
C GLU A 49 10.12 7.20 0.92
N LEU A 50 9.18 7.73 1.71
CA LEU A 50 9.17 7.52 3.16
C LEU A 50 8.97 6.03 3.50
N LEU A 51 8.03 5.35 2.86
CA LEU A 51 7.79 3.93 3.15
C LEU A 51 8.99 3.05 2.80
N ILE A 52 9.68 3.32 1.68
CA ILE A 52 10.90 2.59 1.30
C ILE A 52 12.02 2.82 2.32
N LYS A 53 12.22 4.07 2.76
CA LYS A 53 13.23 4.38 3.79
C LYS A 53 12.88 3.74 5.15
N SER A 54 11.60 3.72 5.51
CA SER A 54 11.13 3.04 6.72
C SER A 54 11.33 1.53 6.65
N LEU A 55 11.15 0.91 5.47
CA LEU A 55 11.45 -0.50 5.26
C LEU A 55 12.93 -0.81 5.48
N ASP A 56 13.83 0.00 4.90
CA ASP A 56 15.28 -0.16 5.04
C ASP A 56 15.77 -0.01 6.48
N ARG A 57 15.08 0.84 7.28
CA ARG A 57 15.37 1.01 8.71
C ARG A 57 14.79 -0.08 9.62
N GLY A 58 13.93 -0.97 9.12
CA GLY A 58 13.21 -1.96 9.93
C GLY A 58 12.00 -1.40 10.68
N ASP A 59 11.52 -0.20 10.37
CA ASP A 59 10.38 0.42 11.06
C ASP A 59 9.05 -0.34 10.85
N MET A 60 9.03 -1.32 9.94
CA MET A 60 7.85 -2.13 9.60
C MET A 60 7.89 -3.56 10.16
N GLU A 61 8.90 -3.92 10.95
CA GLU A 61 9.03 -5.27 11.57
C GLU A 61 7.83 -5.64 12.46
N TRP A 62 7.13 -4.66 13.02
CA TRP A 62 5.90 -4.90 13.78
C TRP A 62 4.85 -5.69 12.99
N ARG A 63 4.85 -5.61 11.65
CA ARG A 63 3.91 -6.35 10.79
C ARG A 63 4.08 -7.86 10.88
N GLU A 64 5.29 -8.36 11.18
CA GLU A 64 5.53 -9.79 11.38
C GLU A 64 4.81 -10.34 12.63
N MET A 65 4.49 -9.47 13.60
CA MET A 65 3.72 -9.86 14.79
C MET A 65 2.20 -9.99 14.53
N TYR A 66 1.72 -9.41 13.42
CA TYR A 66 0.30 -9.38 13.04
C TYR A 66 -0.02 -10.27 11.83
N LYS A 67 0.99 -10.91 11.24
CA LYS A 67 0.83 -11.92 10.19
C LYS A 67 0.30 -13.24 10.73
#